data_AF-A0A5K7ZLU2-F1
#
_entry.id   AF-A0A5K7ZLU2-F1
#
_cell.length_a   1.000
_cell.length_b   1.000
_cell.length_c   1.000
_cell.angle_alpha   90.00
_cell.angle_beta   90.00
_cell.angle_gamma   90.00
#
_symmetry.space_group_name_H-M   'P 1'
#
loop_
_entity.id
_entity.type
_entity.pdbx_description
1 polymer ?
#
loop_
_entity_poly.entity_id
_entity_poly.type
_entity_poly.pdbx_seq_one_letter_code
_entity_poly.pdbx_strand_id
1 'polypeptide(L)' 'MAAISKQEADAWDRVLDAAADLADLIESSGIEIDEYALEELTIFLARHGPVVRSMLKNLKRTWPFDDTTSVRGL' A
#
# COMPACT_ATOMS: atom_id res chain seq x y z
N MET A 1 -13.69 30.50 -1.65
CA MET A 1 -13.42 29.09 -1.98
C MET A 1 -12.16 29.06 -2.82
N ALA A 2 -11.04 28.60 -2.26
CA ALA A 2 -9.75 28.60 -2.95
C ALA A 2 -9.80 27.58 -4.09
N ALA A 3 -9.56 28.04 -5.32
CA ALA A 3 -9.45 27.16 -6.47
C ALA A 3 -8.16 26.34 -6.29
N ILE A 4 -8.30 25.07 -5.94
CA ILE A 4 -7.24 24.08 -6.07
C ILE A 4 -6.70 24.20 -7.49
N SER A 5 -5.39 24.41 -7.62
CA SER A 5 -4.80 24.50 -8.95
C SER A 5 -4.97 23.17 -9.66
N LYS A 6 -5.15 23.19 -10.99
CA LYS A 6 -5.30 21.95 -11.79
C LYS A 6 -4.18 20.92 -11.48
N GLN A 7 -2.98 21.43 -11.22
CA GLN A 7 -1.81 20.62 -10.87
C GLN A 7 -1.93 19.93 -9.51
N GLU A 8 -2.55 20.56 -8.51
CA GLU A 8 -2.82 19.95 -7.22
C GLU A 8 -3.93 18.90 -7.28
N ALA A 9 -4.93 19.10 -8.14
CA ALA A 9 -5.95 18.08 -8.42
C ALA A 9 -5.32 16.84 -9.09
N ASP A 10 -4.53 17.04 -10.16
CA ASP A 10 -3.84 15.95 -10.86
C ASP A 10 -2.89 15.16 -9.92
N ALA A 11 -2.27 15.83 -8.96
CA ALA A 11 -1.42 15.18 -7.96
C ALA A 11 -2.23 14.37 -6.94
N TRP A 12 -3.40 14.86 -6.55
CA TRP A 12 -4.32 14.14 -5.67
C TRP A 12 -4.91 12.91 -6.35
N ASP A 13 -5.31 13.00 -7.63
CA ASP A 13 -5.83 11.86 -8.39
C ASP A 13 -4.82 10.71 -8.41
N ARG A 14 -3.54 11.01 -8.65
CA ARG A 14 -2.46 9.99 -8.62
C ARG A 14 -2.26 9.34 -7.26
N VAL A 15 -2.50 10.07 -6.18
CA VAL A 15 -2.41 9.52 -4.82
C VAL A 15 -3.58 8.56 -4.58
N LEU A 16 -4.78 8.92 -5.03
CA LEU A 16 -5.97 8.06 -4.90
C LEU A 16 -5.83 6.78 -5.73
N ASP A 17 -5.32 6.89 -6.97
CA ASP A 17 -5.04 5.72 -7.80
C ASP A 17 -4.05 4.76 -7.12
N ALA A 18 -2.95 5.30 -6.57
CA ALA A 18 -1.96 4.49 -5.86
C ALA A 18 -2.49 3.91 -4.53
N ALA A 19 -3.41 4.61 -3.85
CA ALA A 19 -4.06 4.10 -2.65
C ALA A 19 -4.97 2.91 -2.98
N ALA A 20 -5.73 2.98 -4.06
CA ALA A 20 -6.57 1.88 -4.53
C ALA A 20 -5.74 0.62 -4.83
N ASP A 21 -4.64 0.74 -5.58
CA ASP A 21 -3.74 -0.38 -5.87
C ASP A 21 -3.15 -1.03 -4.59
N LEU A 22 -2.87 -0.21 -3.57
CA LEU A 22 -2.37 -0.70 -2.28
C LEU A 22 -3.47 -1.38 -1.46
N ALA A 23 -4.70 -0.90 -1.54
CA ALA A 23 -5.86 -1.51 -0.87
C ALA A 23 -6.07 -2.93 -1.39
N ASP A 24 -6.15 -3.09 -2.71
CA ASP A 24 -6.30 -4.38 -3.38
C ASP A 24 -5.21 -5.37 -2.96
N LEU A 25 -3.95 -4.90 -2.87
CA LEU A 25 -2.83 -5.72 -2.41
C LEU A 25 -3.01 -6.20 -0.97
N ILE A 26 -3.43 -5.31 -0.07
CA ILE A 26 -3.62 -5.63 1.35
C ILE A 26 -4.83 -6.57 1.54
N GLU A 27 -5.95 -6.33 0.85
CA GLU A 27 -7.09 -7.23 0.86
C GLU A 27 -6.73 -8.63 0.35
N SER A 28 -5.91 -8.71 -0.71
CA SER A 28 -5.44 -9.98 -1.26
C SER A 28 -4.55 -10.79 -0.30
N SER A 29 -3.98 -10.15 0.72
CA SER A 29 -3.09 -10.79 1.69
C SER A 29 -3.81 -11.57 2.79
N GLY A 30 -5.14 -11.43 2.88
CA GLY A 30 -5.95 -12.08 3.92
C GLY A 30 -5.84 -11.44 5.30
N ILE A 31 -5.29 -10.22 5.39
CA ILE A 31 -5.27 -9.43 6.63
C ILE A 31 -6.69 -8.91 6.90
N GLU A 32 -7.27 -9.28 8.05
CA GLU A 32 -8.51 -8.65 8.52
C GLU A 32 -8.22 -7.22 8.98
N ILE A 33 -8.65 -6.25 8.17
CA ILE A 33 -8.57 -4.82 8.43
C ILE A 33 -9.95 -4.20 8.14
N ASP A 34 -10.35 -3.23 8.97
CA ASP A 34 -11.57 -2.48 8.74
C ASP A 34 -11.45 -1.59 7.49
N GLU A 35 -12.52 -1.41 6.73
CA GLU A 35 -12.54 -0.64 5.48
C GLU A 35 -12.04 0.79 5.67
N TYR A 36 -12.43 1.44 6.77
CA TYR A 36 -11.99 2.81 7.09
C TYR A 36 -10.50 2.85 7.45
N ALA A 37 -10.01 1.83 8.16
CA ALA A 37 -8.60 1.71 8.49
C ALA A 37 -7.74 1.41 7.25
N LEU A 38 -8.26 0.61 6.32
CA LEU A 38 -7.62 0.30 5.05
C LEU A 38 -7.48 1.54 4.18
N GLU A 39 -8.56 2.31 4.03
CA GLU A 39 -8.56 3.55 3.26
C GLU A 39 -7.56 4.58 3.83
N GLU A 40 -7.60 4.84 5.13
CA GLU A 40 -6.66 5.78 5.77
C GLU A 40 -5.21 5.32 5.62
N LEU A 41 -4.95 4.02 5.76
CA LEU A 41 -3.61 3.44 5.59
C LEU A 41 -3.11 3.60 4.15
N THR A 42 -3.94 3.27 3.16
CA THR A 42 -3.53 3.29 1.76
C THR A 42 -3.34 4.71 1.24
N ILE A 43 -4.19 5.66 1.66
CA ILE A 43 -4.00 7.10 1.42
C ILE A 43 -2.72 7.59 2.07
N PHE A 44 -2.46 7.21 3.33
CA PHE A 44 -1.23 7.58 4.02
C PHE A 44 0.01 7.08 3.27
N LEU A 45 0.00 5.81 2.85
CA LEU A 45 1.10 5.20 2.08
C LEU A 45 1.28 5.88 0.72
N ALA A 46 0.20 6.15 0.00
CA ALA A 46 0.23 6.80 -1.29
C ALA A 46 0.76 8.25 -1.23
N ARG A 47 0.36 9.03 -0.21
CA ARG A 47 0.92 10.36 0.05
C ARG A 47 2.42 10.34 0.32
N HIS A 48 2.91 9.26 0.93
CA HIS A 48 4.33 9.04 1.21
C HIS A 48 5.02 8.12 0.21
N GLY A 49 4.43 7.94 -0.99
CA GLY A 49 4.88 7.00 -2.02
C GLY A 49 6.40 7.01 -2.30
N PRO A 50 7.09 8.17 -2.39
CA PRO A 50 8.55 8.21 -2.57
C PRO A 50 9.33 7.56 -1.42
N VAL A 51 8.88 7.76 -0.18
CA VAL A 51 9.49 7.21 1.04
C VAL A 51 9.20 5.71 1.12
N VAL A 52 7.95 5.31 0.92
CA VAL A 52 7.54 3.90 0.89
C VAL A 52 8.31 3.14 -0.18
N ARG A 53 8.42 3.70 -1.40
CA ARG A 53 9.20 3.11 -2.48
C ARG A 53 10.69 2.98 -2.14
N SER A 54 11.27 3.95 -1.44
CA SER A 54 12.66 3.87 -0.97
C SER A 54 12.86 2.74 0.05
N MET A 55 11.91 2.59 0.98
CA MET A 55 11.91 1.49 1.95
C MET A 55 11.79 0.12 1.26
N LEU A 56 10.87 0.01 0.29
CA LEU A 56 10.62 -1.24 -0.45
C LEU A 56 11.73 -1.61 -1.43
N LYS A 57 12.48 -0.63 -1.96
CA LYS A 57 13.55 -0.88 -2.95
C LYS A 57 14.73 -1.69 -2.39
N ASN A 58 14.95 -1.67 -1.08
CA ASN A 58 16.02 -2.43 -0.42
C ASN A 58 15.58 -3.82 0.08
N LEU A 59 14.29 -4.16 -0.02
CA LEU A 59 13.83 -5.52 0.25
C LEU A 59 14.33 -6.42 -0.89
N LYS A 60 15.34 -7.25 -0.61
CA LYS A 60 15.67 -8.39 -1.47
C LYS A 60 14.42 -9.25 -1.53
N ARG A 61 13.75 -9.19 -2.69
CA ARG A 61 12.50 -9.87 -3.01
C ARG A 61 12.60 -11.37 -2.65
N THR A 62 12.05 -11.74 -1.51
CA THR A 62 11.65 -13.12 -1.20
C THR A 62 10.19 -13.07 -0.82
N TRP A 63 9.35 -12.90 -1.85
CA TRP A 63 7.95 -13.28 -1.80
C TRP A 63 7.78 -14.40 -2.82
N PRO A 64 7.15 -15.54 -2.48
CA PRO A 64 6.30 -15.76 -1.29
C PRO A 64 7.08 -16.12 -0.03
N PHE A 65 6.54 -15.73 1.14
CA PHE A 65 6.91 -16.31 2.43
C PHE A 65 6.44 -17.77 2.39
N ASP A 66 7.36 -18.70 2.15
CA ASP A 66 7.05 -20.14 2.16
C ASP A 66 6.83 -20.57 3.62
N ASP A 67 5.59 -20.53 4.07
CA ASP A 67 5.19 -21.00 5.41
C ASP A 67 5.10 -22.54 5.47
N THR A 68 5.88 -23.27 4.68
CA THR A 68 5.89 -24.76 4.71
C THR A 68 6.93 -25.35 5.65
N THR A 69 7.75 -24.54 6.34
CA THR A 69 8.90 -25.06 7.10
C THR A 69 8.57 -25.57 8.52
N SER A 70 7.33 -25.48 9.03
CA SER A 70 7.03 -25.93 10.41
C SER A 70 5.94 -26.99 10.56
N VAL A 71 5.84 -27.95 9.63
CA VAL A 71 5.06 -29.20 9.85
C VAL A 71 5.78 -30.44 9.34
N ARG A 72 7.05 -30.66 9.72
CA ARG A 72 7.71 -31.99 9.63
C ARG A 72 9.07 -31.97 10.33
N GLY A 73 9.08 -32.27 11.62
CA GLY A 73 10.31 -32.40 12.38
C GLY A 73 10.09 -32.84 13.81
N LEU A 74 9.90 -34.16 13.96
CA LEU A 74 10.03 -34.98 15.18
C LEU A 74 8.83 -35.01 16.15
#